data_AF-A0A660KMK1-F1
#
_entry.id   AF-A0A660KMK1-F1
#
_cell.length_a   1.000
_cell.length_b   1.000
_cell.length_c   1.000
_cell.angle_alpha   90.00
_cell.angle_beta   90.00
_cell.angle_gamma   90.00
#
_symmetry.space_group_name_H-M   'P 1'
#
loop_
_entity.id
_entity.type
_entity.pdbx_description
1 polymer ?
#
loop_
_entity_poly.entity_id
_entity_poly.type
_entity_poly.pdbx_seq_one_letter_code
_entity_poly.pdbx_strand_id
1 'polypeptide(L)'
;MFPISVVAQNNGNITIGSSLTATDNSSSWLSPSSNFAFEFHPLSDKNDLFLLSVWFAKIPNKTIVWYAISDMPAPSLRRSKVELITDEGLLLTSPQGEQLWKPDTLIGIVAYGVSAP
;
A
#
# COMPACT_ATOMS: atom_id res chain seq x y z
N MET A 1 21.42 -17.83 -9.88
CA MET A 1 21.11 -16.41 -10.17
C MET A 1 20.07 -15.98 -9.14
N PHE A 2 20.49 -15.26 -8.09
CA PHE A 2 19.55 -14.75 -7.07
C PHE A 2 19.03 -13.39 -7.54
N PRO A 3 17.73 -13.09 -7.46
CA PRO A 3 17.22 -11.78 -7.83
C PRO A 3 17.80 -10.74 -6.87
N ILE A 4 18.43 -9.71 -7.42
CA ILE A 4 18.84 -8.53 -6.67
C ILE A 4 17.58 -7.70 -6.49
N SER A 5 16.89 -7.87 -5.36
CA SER A 5 15.87 -6.91 -4.95
C SER A 5 16.60 -5.65 -4.46
N VAL A 6 16.66 -4.62 -5.31
CA VAL A 6 17.06 -3.28 -4.87
C VAL A 6 15.99 -2.78 -3.92
N VAL A 7 16.30 -2.79 -2.62
CA VAL A 7 15.54 -2.01 -1.64
C VAL A 7 16.06 -0.59 -1.78
N ALA A 8 15.32 0.26 -2.51
CA ALA A 8 15.59 1.69 -2.52
C ALA A 8 15.41 2.21 -1.08
N GLN A 9 16.50 2.61 -0.42
CA GLN A 9 16.41 3.41 0.82
C GLN A 9 15.90 4.80 0.44
N ASN A 10 14.61 4.84 0.24
CA ASN A 10 13.87 6.06 0.15
C ASN A 10 13.83 6.69 1.56
N ASN A 11 14.12 7.99 1.69
CA ASN A 11 13.88 8.81 2.88
C ASN A 11 12.38 8.91 3.24
N GLY A 12 11.58 7.84 3.09
CA GLY A 12 10.13 7.77 3.26
C GLY A 12 9.26 8.37 2.14
N ASN A 13 9.87 9.01 1.13
CA ASN A 13 9.26 9.55 -0.09
C ASN A 13 8.89 8.51 -1.16
N ILE A 14 7.64 8.11 -1.22
CA ILE A 14 7.13 7.20 -2.26
C ILE A 14 7.18 7.93 -3.61
N THR A 15 7.94 7.42 -4.58
CA THR A 15 8.06 8.04 -5.91
C THR A 15 6.86 7.70 -6.78
N ILE A 16 6.53 8.57 -7.73
CA ILE A 16 5.54 8.29 -8.78
C ILE A 16 5.86 6.97 -9.50
N GLY A 17 4.81 6.18 -9.78
CA GLY A 17 4.91 4.84 -10.36
C GLY A 17 5.28 3.74 -9.36
N SER A 18 5.56 4.09 -8.09
CA SER A 18 5.71 3.08 -7.04
C SER A 18 4.37 2.41 -6.78
N SER A 19 4.38 1.08 -6.66
CA SER A 19 3.19 0.31 -6.36
C SER A 19 3.43 -0.79 -5.32
N LEU A 20 2.37 -1.17 -4.61
CA LEU A 20 2.29 -2.40 -3.84
C LEU A 20 1.20 -3.28 -4.42
N THR A 21 1.39 -4.60 -4.35
CA THR A 21 0.41 -5.58 -4.81
C THR A 21 0.10 -6.56 -3.69
N ALA A 22 -1.18 -6.83 -3.47
CA ALA A 22 -1.68 -7.77 -2.48
C ALA A 22 -1.36 -9.22 -2.86
N THR A 23 -0.20 -9.68 -2.43
CA THR A 23 0.28 -11.06 -2.58
C THR A 23 0.81 -11.55 -1.24
N ASP A 24 1.05 -12.85 -1.12
CA ASP A 24 1.51 -13.45 0.15
C ASP A 24 2.89 -12.93 0.59
N ASN A 25 3.66 -12.38 -0.36
CA ASN A 25 4.94 -11.70 -0.12
C ASN A 25 4.84 -10.21 -0.47
N SER A 26 3.74 -9.56 -0.07
CA SER A 26 3.57 -8.11 -0.28
C SER A 26 4.76 -7.34 0.30
N SER A 27 5.26 -6.39 -0.49
CA SER A 27 6.22 -5.40 -0.02
C SER A 27 5.51 -4.32 0.80
N SER A 28 6.29 -3.54 1.53
CA SER A 28 5.81 -2.48 2.41
C SER A 28 6.56 -1.19 2.13
N TRP A 29 5.87 -0.06 2.20
CA TRP A 29 6.51 1.26 2.27
C TRP A 29 6.74 1.63 3.73
N LEU A 30 8.01 1.64 4.13
CA LEU A 30 8.42 1.99 5.49
C LEU A 30 8.56 3.51 5.65
N SER A 31 8.17 4.00 6.82
CA SER A 31 8.48 5.37 7.23
C SER A 31 10.00 5.57 7.40
N PRO A 32 10.51 6.79 7.27
CA PRO A 32 11.94 7.07 7.48
C PRO A 32 12.44 6.60 8.85
N SER A 33 11.58 6.76 9.87
CA SER A 33 11.84 6.33 11.25
C SER A 33 11.71 4.80 11.46
N SER A 34 11.19 4.09 10.46
CA SER A 34 10.79 2.69 10.51
C SER A 34 9.82 2.39 11.66
N ASN A 35 9.07 3.39 12.13
CA ASN A 35 8.03 3.20 13.13
C ASN A 35 6.73 2.71 12.49
N PHE A 36 6.47 3.12 11.26
CA PHE A 36 5.25 2.79 10.53
C PHE A 36 5.55 2.08 9.22
N ALA A 37 4.64 1.21 8.80
CA ALA A 37 4.65 0.54 7.51
C ALA A 37 3.27 0.67 6.86
N PHE A 38 3.24 1.04 5.58
CA PHE A 38 2.05 0.97 4.73
C PHE A 38 2.15 -0.27 3.83
N GLU A 39 1.18 -1.19 3.96
CA GLU A 39 1.22 -2.48 3.25
C GLU A 39 -0.18 -3.08 3.03
N PHE A 40 -0.24 -4.07 2.14
CA PHE A 40 -1.34 -5.03 2.10
C PHE A 40 -1.06 -6.18 3.07
N HIS A 41 -1.96 -6.40 4.01
CA HIS A 41 -1.85 -7.46 5.00
C HIS A 41 -2.89 -8.56 4.75
N PRO A 42 -2.49 -9.84 4.63
CA PRO A 42 -3.44 -10.94 4.53
C PRO A 42 -4.18 -11.12 5.88
N LEU A 43 -5.51 -11.18 5.85
CA LEU A 43 -6.32 -11.42 7.06
C LEU A 43 -6.40 -12.90 7.43
N SER A 44 -6.14 -13.79 6.47
CA SER A 44 -6.09 -15.23 6.66
C SER A 44 -5.35 -15.86 5.49
N ASP A 45 -4.59 -16.92 5.74
CA ASP A 45 -3.79 -17.62 4.72
C ASP A 45 -4.63 -18.26 3.60
N LYS A 46 -5.96 -18.33 3.76
CA LYS A 46 -6.84 -19.14 2.90
C LYS A 46 -7.93 -18.38 2.16
N ASN A 47 -8.19 -17.11 2.48
CA ASN A 47 -9.43 -16.46 2.07
C ASN A 47 -9.29 -15.33 1.03
N ASP A 48 -8.11 -15.13 0.43
CA ASP A 48 -7.88 -14.04 -0.55
C ASP A 48 -8.21 -12.62 -0.01
N LEU A 49 -8.43 -12.52 1.30
CA LEU A 49 -8.76 -11.29 2.00
C LEU A 49 -7.47 -10.59 2.39
N PHE A 50 -7.25 -9.42 1.80
CA PHE A 50 -6.17 -8.52 2.16
C PHE A 50 -6.75 -7.22 2.69
N LEU A 51 -5.99 -6.56 3.56
CA LEU A 51 -6.30 -5.27 4.14
C LEU A 51 -5.20 -4.28 3.79
N LEU A 52 -5.53 -3.22 3.08
CA LEU A 52 -4.60 -2.10 2.87
C LEU A 52 -4.57 -1.24 4.15
N SER A 53 -3.40 -1.09 4.75
CA SER A 53 -3.32 -0.57 6.12
C SER A 53 -1.96 -0.01 6.51
N VAL A 54 -1.96 0.79 7.58
CA VAL A 54 -0.77 1.32 8.26
C VAL A 54 -0.62 0.65 9.63
N TRP A 55 0.59 0.19 9.94
CA TRP A 55 0.91 -0.59 11.13
C TRP A 55 2.12 -0.03 11.85
N PHE A 56 2.25 -0.32 13.15
CA PHE A 56 3.52 -0.15 13.86
C PHE A 56 4.52 -1.24 13.45
N ALA A 57 5.55 -0.87 12.67
CA ALA A 57 6.52 -1.81 12.10
C ALA A 57 7.42 -2.48 13.16
N LYS A 58 7.63 -1.81 14.30
CA LYS A 58 8.48 -2.30 15.40
C LYS A 58 7.73 -3.19 16.40
N ILE A 59 6.40 -3.33 16.28
CA ILE A 59 5.58 -4.13 17.19
C ILE A 59 5.28 -5.49 16.52
N PRO A 60 5.74 -6.63 17.09
CA PRO A 60 5.57 -7.95 16.47
C PRO A 60 4.12 -8.36 16.26
N ASN A 61 3.22 -7.97 17.17
CA ASN A 61 1.78 -8.21 17.07
C ASN A 61 1.07 -7.29 16.07
N LYS A 62 1.83 -6.56 15.23
CA LYS A 62 1.36 -5.69 14.15
C LYS A 62 0.07 -4.96 14.54
N THR A 63 0.22 -3.89 15.31
CA THR A 63 -0.94 -3.07 15.68
C THR A 63 -1.31 -2.15 14.52
N ILE A 64 -2.53 -2.30 14.01
CA ILE A 64 -3.13 -1.42 12.98
C ILE A 64 -3.40 -0.06 13.61
N VAL A 65 -2.88 1.01 13.00
CA VAL A 65 -3.22 2.39 13.37
C VAL A 65 -4.23 3.00 12.41
N TRP A 66 -4.27 2.50 11.18
CA TRP A 66 -5.25 2.89 10.17
C TRP A 66 -5.42 1.76 9.16
N TYR A 67 -6.62 1.62 8.61
CA TYR A 67 -6.89 0.72 7.49
C TYR A 67 -7.89 1.37 6.54
N ALA A 68 -7.80 1.01 5.26
CA ALA A 68 -8.76 1.46 4.27
C ALA A 68 -10.11 0.77 4.56
N ILE A 69 -11.13 1.57 4.86
CA ILE A 69 -12.53 1.14 4.85
C ILE A 69 -13.02 1.36 3.42
N SER A 70 -13.41 0.29 2.74
CA SER A 70 -14.08 0.41 1.44
C SER A 70 -15.56 0.13 1.66
N ASP A 71 -16.40 1.03 1.15
CA ASP A 71 -17.84 0.85 1.09
C ASP A 71 -18.24 -0.24 0.08
N MET A 72 -17.26 -0.76 -0.69
CA MET A 72 -17.46 -1.92 -1.56
C MET A 72 -17.56 -3.19 -0.71
N PRO A 73 -18.40 -4.16 -1.13
CA PRO A 73 -18.52 -5.46 -0.46
C PRO A 73 -17.18 -6.19 -0.56
N ALA A 74 -16.31 -6.01 0.43
CA ALA A 74 -14.91 -6.40 0.50
C ALA A 74 -14.49 -7.37 -0.62
N PRO A 75 -14.25 -6.87 -1.85
CA PRO A 75 -13.76 -7.73 -2.90
C PRO A 75 -12.42 -8.25 -2.41
N SER A 76 -12.16 -9.55 -2.56
CA SER A 76 -10.86 -10.12 -2.24
C SER A 76 -9.77 -9.21 -2.83
N LEU A 77 -9.04 -8.49 -1.98
CA LEU A 77 -8.01 -7.57 -2.46
C LEU A 77 -6.80 -8.34 -3.01
N ARG A 78 -6.80 -9.68 -2.98
CA ARG A 78 -5.78 -10.53 -3.62
C ARG A 78 -5.51 -10.06 -5.05
N ARG A 79 -4.25 -9.79 -5.37
CA ARG A 79 -3.74 -9.25 -6.65
C ARG A 79 -4.18 -7.83 -6.99
N SER A 80 -4.94 -7.15 -6.12
CA SER A 80 -5.17 -5.71 -6.24
C SER A 80 -3.86 -4.95 -6.08
N LYS A 81 -3.78 -3.79 -6.73
CA LYS A 81 -2.59 -2.94 -6.76
C LYS A 81 -2.93 -1.55 -6.26
N VAL A 82 -2.11 -1.03 -5.34
CA VAL A 82 -2.10 0.39 -5.00
C VAL A 82 -0.87 1.03 -5.65
N GLU A 83 -1.05 2.17 -6.31
CA GLU A 83 0.02 2.86 -7.05
C GLU A 83 -0.08 4.36 -6.84
N LEU A 84 1.08 5.02 -6.75
CA LEU A 84 1.15 6.48 -6.71
C LEU A 84 1.24 7.04 -8.13
N ILE A 85 0.19 7.75 -8.55
CA ILE A 85 0.02 8.30 -9.90
C ILE A 85 -0.03 9.83 -9.83
N THR A 86 0.66 10.48 -10.75
CA THR A 86 0.85 11.94 -10.82
C THR A 86 -0.44 12.76 -10.65
N ASP A 87 -1.49 12.42 -11.41
CA ASP A 87 -2.74 13.20 -11.46
C ASP A 87 -3.89 12.55 -10.69
N GLU A 88 -3.68 11.35 -10.14
CA GLU A 88 -4.70 10.56 -9.42
C GLU A 88 -4.33 10.27 -7.97
N GLY A 89 -3.10 10.59 -7.57
CA GLY A 89 -2.61 10.36 -6.22
C GLY A 89 -2.47 8.88 -5.95
N LEU A 90 -2.94 8.42 -4.79
CA LEU A 90 -2.86 7.02 -4.43
C LEU A 90 -4.08 6.27 -4.97
N LEU A 91 -3.90 5.55 -6.08
CA LEU A 91 -4.96 4.80 -6.75
C LEU A 91 -4.95 3.33 -6.32
N LEU A 92 -6.09 2.82 -5.87
CA LEU A 92 -6.31 1.40 -5.63
C LEU A 92 -7.10 0.78 -6.79
N THR A 93 -6.56 -0.28 -7.38
CA THR A 93 -7.15 -0.99 -8.52
C THR A 93 -7.35 -2.48 -8.23
N SER A 94 -8.44 -3.05 -8.76
CA SER A 94 -8.73 -4.48 -8.71
C SER A 94 -7.79 -5.27 -9.63
N PRO A 95 -7.73 -6.61 -9.50
CA PRO A 95 -6.96 -7.45 -10.42
C PRO A 95 -7.40 -7.33 -11.88
N GLN A 96 -8.64 -6.90 -12.13
CA GLN A 96 -9.22 -6.68 -13.46
C GLN A 96 -8.96 -5.25 -13.98
N GLY A 97 -8.31 -4.39 -13.20
CA GLY A 97 -8.03 -3.00 -13.55
C GLY A 97 -9.15 -2.02 -13.22
N GLU A 98 -10.16 -2.43 -12.45
CA GLU A 98 -11.22 -1.54 -11.98
C GLU A 98 -10.68 -0.61 -10.88
N GLN A 99 -11.02 0.68 -10.94
CA GLN A 99 -10.72 1.61 -9.85
C GLN A 99 -11.61 1.30 -8.64
N LEU A 100 -10.99 0.86 -7.54
CA LEU A 100 -11.67 0.58 -6.28
C LEU A 100 -11.71 1.80 -5.36
N TRP A 101 -10.66 2.61 -5.37
CA TRP A 101 -10.57 3.81 -4.55
C TRP A 101 -9.51 4.78 -5.08
N LYS A 102 -9.75 6.09 -4.89
CA LYS A 102 -8.77 7.17 -5.06
C LYS A 102 -9.16 8.35 -4.15
N PRO A 103 -8.24 9.28 -3.85
CA PRO A 103 -8.59 10.50 -3.13
C PRO A 103 -9.61 11.36 -3.91
N ASP A 104 -10.58 11.97 -3.19
CA ASP A 104 -11.69 12.74 -3.76
C ASP A 104 -11.27 14.05 -4.45
N THR A 105 -10.17 14.67 -4.02
CA THR A 105 -9.70 15.92 -4.60
C THR A 105 -8.19 16.04 -4.49
N LEU A 106 -7.53 16.22 -5.63
CA LEU A 106 -6.15 16.66 -5.72
C LEU A 106 -6.15 18.10 -6.23
N ILE A 107 -5.71 19.04 -5.41
CA ILE A 107 -5.44 20.40 -5.86
C ILE A 107 -3.97 20.42 -6.33
N GLY A 108 -3.75 19.99 -7.58
CA GLY A 108 -2.42 19.99 -8.22
C GLY A 108 -1.87 18.60 -8.54
N ILE A 109 -0.58 18.57 -8.87
CA ILE A 109 0.16 17.38 -9.31
C ILE A 109 0.87 16.74 -8.10
N VAL A 110 0.81 15.42 -7.96
CA VAL A 110 1.56 14.69 -6.95
C VAL A 110 3.04 14.64 -7.35
N ALA A 111 3.92 15.16 -6.48
CA ALA A 111 5.36 15.06 -6.68
C ALA A 111 5.93 13.76 -6.07
N TYR A 112 5.45 13.40 -4.88
CA TYR A 112 5.79 12.19 -4.12
C TYR A 112 4.76 11.98 -2.99
N GLY A 113 4.68 10.75 -2.46
CA GLY A 113 3.95 10.45 -1.24
C GLY A 113 4.89 10.44 -0.03
N VAL A 114 4.39 10.80 1.16
CA VAL A 114 5.15 10.70 2.42
C VAL A 114 4.43 9.71 3.33
N SER A 115 5.17 8.76 3.88
CA SER A 115 4.67 7.84 4.91
C SER A 115 4.64 8.51 6.28
N ALA A 116 3.71 8.10 7.15
CA ALA A 116 3.51 8.69 8.49
C ALA A 116 4.84 8.81 9.28
N PRO A 117 5.02 9.87 10.10
CA PRO A 117 6.29 10.19 10.77
C PRO A 117 6.88 9.05 11.61
#